data_AF-A0A9Q7UFH7-F1
#
_entry.id   AF-A0A9Q7UFH7-F1
#
_cell.length_a   1.000
_cell.length_b   1.000
_cell.length_c   1.000
_cell.angle_alpha   90.00
_cell.angle_beta   90.00
_cell.angle_gamma   90.00
#
_symmetry.space_group_name_H-M   'P 1'
#
loop_
_entity.id
_entity.type
_entity.pdbx_description
1 polymer ?
#
loop_
_entity_poly.entity_id
_entity_poly.type
_entity_poly.pdbx_seq_one_letter_code
_entity_poly.pdbx_strand_id
1 'polypeptide(L)'
;MHFHPLLPFLVLLLVSVLVSVVGCLPMPPPTRRPRQSDPNQYENLYRSYLQPLDLYHRSPSIYAPITSARSNRGTFNHIYTEMLLSDHPAYIHPLTADRLNPVLLRMTDLTNRDEGRPLSLSDQREFSPLFPFFYSLLPLTVLFLGFWIGGFVGLFEEATREAKEELQIPLHPENIKAQHNYPLRQLLTKYKQLLGMLKNPAHLERLTGLLGVEDKIRFEEALEVLAAERELLDVAVRKFAQTFPNFDVAA
;
A
#
# COMPACT_ATOMS: atom_id res chain seq x y z
N MET A 1 7.32 53.98 -22.76
CA MET A 1 7.37 53.40 -21.40
C MET A 1 6.96 51.94 -21.51
N HIS A 2 7.94 51.03 -21.52
CA HIS A 2 7.70 49.59 -21.65
C HIS A 2 7.50 48.99 -20.26
N PHE A 3 6.31 48.43 -20.01
CA PHE A 3 6.01 47.67 -18.81
C PHE A 3 6.52 46.22 -18.96
N HIS A 4 7.29 45.78 -17.97
CA HIS A 4 7.92 44.45 -17.90
C HIS A 4 6.88 43.32 -17.70
N PRO A 5 6.98 42.19 -18.44
CA PRO A 5 6.10 41.03 -18.30
C PRO A 5 6.65 39.99 -17.29
N LEU A 6 7.21 40.44 -16.15
CA LEU A 6 7.84 39.54 -15.16
C LEU A 6 6.88 39.04 -14.07
N LEU A 7 5.67 39.62 -14.01
CA LEU A 7 4.68 39.28 -12.99
C LEU A 7 4.12 37.84 -13.07
N PRO A 8 3.85 37.24 -14.25
CA PRO A 8 3.31 35.87 -14.29
C PRO A 8 4.34 34.81 -13.88
N PHE A 9 5.63 35.05 -14.13
CA PHE A 9 6.70 34.14 -13.71
C PHE A 9 6.88 34.09 -12.20
N LEU A 10 6.72 35.24 -11.53
CA LEU A 10 6.87 35.34 -10.08
C LEU A 10 5.73 34.63 -9.33
N VAL A 11 4.52 34.64 -9.90
CA VAL A 11 3.36 33.91 -9.35
C VAL A 11 3.52 32.40 -9.52
N LEU A 12 3.98 31.92 -10.68
CA LEU A 12 4.25 30.49 -10.93
C LEU A 12 5.36 29.94 -10.02
N LEU A 13 6.40 30.73 -9.78
CA LEU A 13 7.50 30.35 -8.90
C LEU A 13 7.03 30.29 -7.43
N LEU A 14 6.16 31.20 -7.00
CA LEU A 14 5.55 31.16 -5.66
C LEU A 14 4.65 29.94 -5.44
N VAL A 15 3.86 29.54 -6.44
CA VAL A 15 3.02 28.33 -6.35
C VAL A 15 3.89 27.05 -6.30
N SER A 16 4.96 26.99 -7.08
CA SER A 16 5.90 25.84 -7.06
C SER A 16 6.64 25.70 -5.72
N VAL A 17 7.04 26.82 -5.12
CA VAL A 17 7.64 26.84 -3.77
C VAL A 17 6.62 26.46 -2.70
N LEU A 18 5.36 26.90 -2.81
CA LEU A 18 4.32 26.51 -1.85
C LEU A 18 4.00 25.01 -1.90
N VAL A 19 3.96 24.41 -3.10
CA VAL A 19 3.72 22.97 -3.27
C VAL A 19 4.92 22.15 -2.76
N SER A 20 6.14 22.67 -2.87
CA SER A 20 7.35 21.99 -2.34
C SER A 20 7.45 22.02 -0.81
N VAL A 21 6.83 23.00 -0.13
CA VAL A 21 6.89 23.12 1.34
C VAL A 21 5.86 22.24 2.04
N VAL A 22 4.77 21.85 1.37
CA VAL A 22 3.73 20.96 1.94
C VAL A 22 4.14 19.48 1.92
N GLY A 23 5.17 19.09 1.14
CA GLY A 23 5.65 17.71 1.04
C GLY A 23 6.60 17.20 2.13
N CYS A 24 6.95 18.02 3.13
CA CYS A 24 7.88 17.64 4.20
C CYS A 24 7.14 17.31 5.49
N LEU A 25 6.41 16.20 5.52
CA LEU A 25 6.04 15.58 6.79
C LEU A 25 7.31 15.03 7.45
N PRO A 26 7.64 15.44 8.69
CA PRO A 26 8.82 14.95 9.40
C PRO A 26 8.64 13.47 9.70
N MET A 27 9.48 12.64 9.08
CA MET A 27 9.56 11.22 9.39
C MET A 27 10.06 11.06 10.84
N PRO A 28 9.39 10.30 11.71
CA PRO A 28 9.82 10.11 13.09
C PRO A 28 11.19 9.39 13.13
N PRO A 29 12.06 9.75 14.08
CA PRO A 29 13.42 9.20 14.16
C PRO A 29 13.40 7.70 14.51
N PRO A 30 14.41 6.92 14.06
CA PRO A 30 14.47 5.48 14.32
C PRO A 30 14.67 5.20 15.81
N THR A 31 13.65 4.65 16.46
CA THR A 31 13.68 4.32 17.89
C THR A 31 14.60 3.14 18.18
N ARG A 32 15.62 3.40 19.01
CA ARG A 32 16.58 2.43 19.56
C ARG A 32 15.85 1.25 20.22
N ARG A 33 16.33 0.02 19.99
CA ARG A 33 15.72 -1.26 20.44
C ARG A 33 15.37 -1.27 21.93
N PRO A 34 14.09 -1.45 22.31
CA PRO A 34 13.69 -1.90 23.63
C PRO A 34 13.50 -3.43 23.67
N ARG A 35 13.79 -3.97 24.85
CA ARG A 35 13.73 -5.36 25.28
C ARG A 35 12.26 -5.71 25.60
N GLN A 36 11.71 -6.74 24.95
CA GLN A 36 10.32 -7.24 25.07
C GLN A 36 9.23 -6.19 24.84
N SER A 37 8.41 -6.42 23.81
CA SER A 37 7.33 -5.53 23.37
C SER A 37 6.27 -5.35 24.48
N ASP A 38 6.27 -4.19 25.12
CA ASP A 38 5.17 -3.72 25.95
C ASP A 38 3.90 -3.62 25.07
N PRO A 39 2.80 -4.34 25.37
CA PRO A 39 1.54 -4.25 24.62
C PRO A 39 1.07 -2.80 24.43
N ASN A 40 1.29 -1.96 25.44
CA ASN A 40 0.92 -0.55 25.40
C ASN A 40 1.73 0.24 24.37
N GLN A 41 2.96 -0.19 24.06
CA GLN A 41 3.81 0.47 23.06
C GLN A 41 3.27 0.27 21.64
N TYR A 42 2.80 -0.93 21.31
CA TYR A 42 2.22 -1.19 19.98
C TYR A 42 0.87 -0.50 19.82
N GLU A 43 0.03 -0.52 20.86
CA GLU A 43 -1.26 0.18 20.82
C GLU A 43 -1.09 1.68 20.59
N ASN A 44 -0.14 2.32 21.27
CA ASN A 44 0.16 3.74 21.04
C ASN A 44 0.65 4.02 19.62
N LEU A 45 1.52 3.16 19.08
CA LEU A 45 2.01 3.25 17.70
C LEU A 45 0.85 3.06 16.70
N TYR A 46 0.06 2.01 16.87
CA TYR A 46 -1.12 1.69 16.09
C TYR A 46 -2.09 2.88 16.03
N ARG A 47 -2.42 3.44 17.19
CA ARG A 47 -3.26 4.64 17.29
C ARG A 47 -2.65 5.84 16.56
N SER A 48 -1.33 6.07 16.68
CA SER A 48 -0.68 7.21 16.04
C SER A 48 -0.74 7.16 14.51
N TYR A 49 -0.77 5.97 13.91
CA TYR A 49 -0.90 5.81 12.45
C TYR A 49 -2.34 5.83 11.96
N LEU A 50 -3.27 5.23 12.70
CA LEU A 50 -4.66 5.06 12.22
C LEU A 50 -5.59 6.20 12.61
N GLN A 51 -5.32 6.93 13.69
CA GLN A 51 -6.19 8.02 14.13
C GLN A 51 -6.24 9.18 13.11
N PRO A 52 -5.13 9.60 12.47
CA PRO A 52 -5.18 10.61 11.41
C PRO A 52 -5.96 10.17 10.17
N LEU A 53 -6.03 8.86 9.92
CA LEU A 53 -6.70 8.26 8.75
C LEU A 53 -8.18 7.94 9.01
N ASP A 54 -8.69 8.23 10.22
CA ASP A 54 -10.02 7.82 10.68
C ASP A 54 -10.27 6.30 10.62
N LEU A 55 -9.20 5.51 10.77
CA LEU A 55 -9.25 4.04 10.74
C LEU A 55 -9.13 3.42 12.13
N TYR A 56 -8.86 4.22 13.17
CA TYR A 56 -8.60 3.69 14.50
C TYR A 56 -9.88 3.15 15.14
N HIS A 57 -9.83 1.88 15.51
CA HIS A 57 -10.83 1.25 16.36
C HIS A 57 -10.18 0.79 17.66
N ARG A 58 -10.95 0.91 18.76
CA ARG A 58 -10.51 0.48 20.09
C ARG A 58 -10.46 -1.05 20.22
N SER A 59 -11.29 -1.72 19.46
CA SER A 59 -11.43 -3.18 19.44
C SER A 59 -11.58 -3.63 17.98
N PRO A 60 -11.03 -4.80 17.60
CA PRO A 60 -11.23 -5.32 16.27
C PRO A 60 -12.67 -5.82 16.14
N SER A 61 -13.20 -5.82 14.92
CA SER A 61 -14.49 -6.45 14.64
C SER A 61 -14.44 -7.97 14.79
N ILE A 62 -13.26 -8.57 14.59
CA ILE A 62 -13.03 -10.01 14.65
C ILE A 62 -11.75 -10.28 15.44
N TYR A 63 -11.83 -11.19 16.42
CA TYR A 63 -10.68 -11.60 17.23
C TYR A 63 -10.04 -12.86 16.69
N ALA A 64 -8.71 -12.95 16.80
CA ALA A 64 -7.97 -14.15 16.44
C ALA A 64 -8.27 -15.29 17.42
N PRO A 65 -8.79 -16.44 16.95
CA PRO A 65 -9.13 -17.57 17.81
C PRO A 65 -7.90 -18.21 18.47
N ILE A 66 -6.74 -18.15 17.80
CA ILE A 66 -5.46 -18.64 18.33
C ILE A 66 -4.52 -17.46 18.48
N THR A 67 -4.23 -17.07 19.72
CA THR A 67 -3.44 -15.87 20.04
C THR A 67 -1.92 -16.10 20.06
N SER A 68 -1.46 -17.36 20.16
CA SER A 68 -0.04 -17.72 20.00
C SER A 68 0.20 -19.22 19.84
N ALA A 69 1.19 -19.57 19.03
CA ALA A 69 1.69 -20.94 18.87
C ALA A 69 2.32 -21.48 20.16
N ARG A 70 2.79 -20.61 21.07
CA ARG A 70 3.37 -21.02 22.36
C ARG A 70 2.34 -21.33 23.44
N SER A 71 1.12 -20.78 23.36
CA SER A 71 0.11 -20.99 24.42
C SER A 71 -0.61 -22.34 24.32
N ASN A 72 -0.69 -22.93 23.12
CA ASN A 72 -1.30 -24.24 22.93
C ASN A 72 -0.27 -25.36 23.13
N ARG A 73 -0.13 -25.79 24.40
CA ARG A 73 0.58 -27.03 24.79
C ARG A 73 -0.21 -28.31 24.44
N GLY A 74 -1.43 -28.18 23.94
CA GLY A 74 -2.23 -29.29 23.41
C GLY A 74 -1.90 -29.54 21.94
N THR A 75 -1.80 -30.82 21.56
CA THR A 75 -1.56 -31.36 20.21
C THR A 75 -1.86 -30.38 19.09
N PHE A 76 -0.80 -29.79 18.54
CA PHE A 76 -0.84 -28.92 17.38
C PHE A 76 -1.31 -29.75 16.17
N ASN A 77 -2.58 -29.61 15.79
CA ASN A 77 -3.05 -30.15 14.52
C ASN A 77 -2.66 -29.14 13.42
N HIS A 78 -1.54 -29.45 12.74
CA HIS A 78 -0.98 -28.60 11.70
C HIS A 78 -2.00 -28.27 10.60
N ILE A 79 -2.78 -29.26 10.13
CA ILE A 79 -3.78 -29.07 9.06
C ILE A 79 -4.88 -28.09 9.49
N TYR A 80 -5.41 -28.26 10.71
CA TYR A 80 -6.44 -27.35 11.23
C TYR A 80 -5.90 -25.93 11.42
N THR A 81 -4.63 -25.82 11.82
CA THR A 81 -3.99 -24.52 12.01
C THR A 81 -3.70 -23.85 10.66
N GLU A 82 -3.29 -24.61 9.64
CA GLU A 82 -3.11 -24.11 8.27
C GLU A 82 -4.41 -23.55 7.72
N MET A 83 -5.50 -24.32 7.79
CA MET A 83 -6.82 -23.89 7.33
C MET A 83 -7.31 -22.64 8.09
N LEU A 84 -7.08 -22.58 9.40
CA LEU A 84 -7.49 -21.43 10.20
C LEU A 84 -6.65 -20.19 9.89
N LEU A 85 -5.35 -20.34 9.69
CA LEU A 85 -4.44 -19.24 9.36
C LEU A 85 -4.60 -18.76 7.92
N SER A 86 -5.05 -19.62 7.00
CA SER A 86 -5.41 -19.20 5.64
C SER A 86 -6.76 -18.49 5.64
N ASP A 87 -7.81 -19.08 6.21
CA ASP A 87 -9.18 -18.67 5.84
C ASP A 87 -9.83 -17.69 6.82
N HIS A 88 -9.24 -17.46 8.00
CA HIS A 88 -9.87 -16.63 9.03
C HIS A 88 -9.42 -15.15 8.93
N PRO A 89 -10.35 -14.17 8.88
CA PRO A 89 -10.05 -12.76 8.59
C PRO A 89 -9.21 -12.04 9.65
N ALA A 90 -9.07 -12.64 10.84
CA ALA A 90 -8.13 -12.16 11.86
C ALA A 90 -6.66 -12.46 11.54
N TYR A 91 -6.35 -13.15 10.45
CA TYR A 91 -4.99 -13.46 10.00
C TYR A 91 -4.74 -12.88 8.61
N ILE A 92 -3.50 -12.44 8.38
CA ILE A 92 -3.06 -12.08 7.03
C ILE A 92 -2.85 -13.37 6.22
N HIS A 93 -3.58 -13.49 5.12
CA HIS A 93 -3.51 -14.64 4.22
C HIS A 93 -2.12 -14.70 3.54
N PRO A 94 -1.53 -15.88 3.31
CA PRO A 94 -0.24 -16.01 2.60
C PRO A 94 -0.23 -15.34 1.22
N LEU A 95 -1.33 -15.48 0.48
CA LEU A 95 -1.52 -14.86 -0.84
C LEU A 95 -1.91 -13.38 -0.80
N THR A 96 -2.09 -12.75 0.37
CA THR A 96 -2.40 -11.30 0.45
C THR A 96 -1.38 -10.47 -0.31
N ALA A 97 -0.10 -10.88 -0.29
CA ALA A 97 0.97 -10.18 -0.99
C ALA A 97 0.74 -10.10 -2.51
N ASP A 98 -0.02 -11.03 -3.10
CA ASP A 98 -0.25 -11.08 -4.54
C ASP A 98 -1.18 -9.99 -5.05
N ARG A 99 -2.01 -9.39 -4.19
CA ARG A 99 -2.85 -8.24 -4.54
C ARG A 99 -2.05 -7.03 -5.03
N LEU A 100 -0.79 -6.93 -4.59
CA LEU A 100 0.10 -5.83 -4.97
C LEU A 100 0.81 -6.12 -6.30
N ASN A 101 0.73 -7.34 -6.86
CA ASN A 101 1.36 -7.68 -8.12
C ASN A 101 0.82 -6.83 -9.29
N PRO A 102 -0.51 -6.65 -9.48
CA PRO A 102 -1.03 -5.77 -10.53
C PRO A 102 -0.54 -4.33 -10.40
N VAL A 103 -0.48 -3.80 -9.17
CA VAL A 103 0.02 -2.43 -8.90
C VAL A 103 1.50 -2.33 -9.30
N LEU A 104 2.32 -3.27 -8.84
CA LEU A 104 3.76 -3.30 -9.13
C LEU A 104 4.06 -3.48 -10.62
N LEU A 105 3.35 -4.38 -11.29
CA LEU A 105 3.46 -4.59 -12.73
C LEU A 105 3.11 -3.31 -13.49
N ARG A 106 2.02 -2.65 -13.10
CA ARG A 106 1.59 -1.41 -13.73
C ARG A 106 2.58 -0.28 -13.50
N MET A 107 3.07 -0.12 -12.28
CA MET A 107 4.12 0.84 -11.97
C MET A 107 5.37 0.59 -12.81
N THR A 108 5.77 -0.67 -12.96
CA THR A 108 6.97 -1.06 -13.72
C THR A 108 6.81 -0.73 -15.20
N ASP A 109 5.65 -1.03 -15.80
CA ASP A 109 5.35 -0.64 -17.19
C ASP A 109 5.37 0.88 -17.37
N LEU A 110 4.76 1.62 -16.45
CA LEU A 110 4.75 3.09 -16.44
C LEU A 110 6.17 3.68 -16.32
N THR A 111 7.02 3.12 -15.47
CA THR A 111 8.35 3.68 -15.21
C THR A 111 9.39 3.27 -16.24
N ASN A 112 9.26 2.09 -16.84
CA ASN A 112 10.23 1.54 -17.81
C ASN A 112 9.97 1.96 -19.26
N ARG A 113 8.90 2.72 -19.54
CA ARG A 113 8.67 3.24 -20.89
C ARG A 113 9.75 4.26 -21.26
N ASP A 114 10.58 3.88 -22.22
CA ASP A 114 11.39 4.83 -22.98
C ASP A 114 10.46 5.78 -23.76
N GLU A 115 10.82 7.06 -23.81
CA GLU A 115 10.04 8.19 -24.36
C GLU A 115 9.67 8.08 -25.86
N GLY A 116 9.81 6.92 -26.51
CA GLY A 116 9.72 6.77 -27.97
C GLY A 116 8.85 5.63 -28.52
N ARG A 117 8.19 4.79 -27.71
CA ARG A 117 7.40 3.65 -28.25
C ARG A 117 5.89 3.88 -28.14
N PRO A 118 5.15 4.07 -29.25
CA PRO A 118 3.69 4.06 -29.22
C PRO A 118 3.18 2.66 -28.88
N LEU A 119 2.09 2.59 -28.09
CA LEU A 119 1.49 1.35 -27.61
C LEU A 119 1.04 0.43 -28.74
N SER A 120 1.35 -0.86 -28.63
CA SER A 120 0.88 -1.88 -29.57
C SER A 120 -0.53 -2.37 -29.18
N LEU A 121 -1.32 -2.79 -30.17
CA LEU A 121 -2.66 -3.36 -29.96
C LEU A 121 -2.67 -4.64 -29.10
N SER A 122 -1.53 -5.35 -28.98
CA SER A 122 -1.39 -6.50 -28.09
C SER A 122 -1.38 -6.10 -26.61
N ASP A 123 -0.74 -4.98 -26.27
CA ASP A 123 -0.68 -4.46 -24.89
C ASP A 123 -2.07 -4.00 -24.40
N GLN A 124 -2.99 -3.73 -25.33
CA GLN A 124 -4.36 -3.26 -25.06
C GLN A 124 -5.34 -4.39 -24.72
N ARG A 125 -5.10 -5.61 -25.21
CA ARG A 125 -6.02 -6.75 -25.02
C ARG A 125 -5.83 -7.46 -23.68
N GLU A 126 -4.64 -7.38 -23.10
CA GLU A 126 -4.31 -8.10 -21.87
C GLU A 126 -4.96 -7.49 -20.62
N PHE A 127 -5.34 -6.20 -20.69
CA PHE A 127 -5.89 -5.45 -19.54
C PHE A 127 -7.39 -5.08 -19.65
N SER A 128 -8.09 -5.55 -20.70
CA SER A 128 -9.44 -5.07 -21.05
C SER A 128 -10.59 -6.11 -20.96
N PRO A 129 -10.77 -6.93 -19.91
CA PRO A 129 -12.01 -7.68 -19.79
C PRO A 129 -13.17 -6.89 -19.16
N LEU A 130 -12.97 -5.69 -18.58
CA LEU A 130 -13.96 -5.10 -17.67
C LEU A 130 -14.86 -3.96 -18.16
N PHE A 131 -14.67 -3.36 -19.34
CA PHE A 131 -15.55 -2.27 -19.79
C PHE A 131 -15.84 -2.31 -21.30
N PRO A 132 -16.99 -2.88 -21.71
CA PRO A 132 -17.50 -2.67 -23.05
C PRO A 132 -18.25 -1.33 -23.09
N PHE A 133 -18.17 -0.64 -24.23
CA PHE A 133 -18.94 0.57 -24.59
C PHE A 133 -18.42 1.89 -24.02
N PHE A 134 -17.71 2.67 -24.84
CA PHE A 134 -17.96 4.10 -25.13
C PHE A 134 -16.88 4.60 -26.11
N TYR A 135 -17.06 4.32 -27.41
CA TYR A 135 -16.22 4.86 -28.49
C TYR A 135 -17.05 5.78 -29.36
N SER A 136 -17.00 7.09 -29.10
CA SER A 136 -17.30 8.08 -30.13
C SER A 136 -16.66 9.44 -29.82
N LEU A 137 -15.78 9.89 -30.72
CA LEU A 137 -15.40 11.29 -31.00
C LEU A 137 -14.31 12.01 -30.18
N LEU A 138 -13.54 11.33 -29.32
CA LEU A 138 -12.24 11.84 -28.85
C LEU A 138 -11.10 11.10 -29.58
N PRO A 139 -9.96 11.74 -29.88
CA PRO A 139 -8.81 11.04 -30.46
C PRO A 139 -8.47 9.87 -29.54
N LEU A 140 -8.40 8.67 -30.13
CA LEU A 140 -8.30 7.38 -29.43
C LEU A 140 -7.20 7.39 -28.35
N THR A 141 -6.16 8.20 -28.54
CA THR A 141 -5.03 8.40 -27.63
C THR A 141 -5.39 9.11 -26.31
N VAL A 142 -6.31 10.07 -26.32
CA VAL A 142 -6.72 10.84 -25.12
C VAL A 142 -7.66 10.01 -24.24
N LEU A 143 -8.60 9.28 -24.87
CA LEU A 143 -9.44 8.31 -24.17
C LEU A 143 -8.60 7.16 -23.58
N PHE A 144 -7.59 6.70 -24.33
CA PHE A 144 -6.69 5.66 -23.86
C PHE A 144 -5.85 6.13 -22.67
N LEU A 145 -5.30 7.35 -22.69
CA LEU A 145 -4.51 7.88 -21.59
C LEU A 145 -5.34 8.05 -20.31
N GLY A 146 -6.57 8.59 -20.42
CA GLY A 146 -7.49 8.73 -19.28
C GLY A 146 -7.94 7.38 -18.71
N PHE A 147 -8.26 6.40 -19.56
CA PHE A 147 -8.59 5.03 -19.14
C PHE A 147 -7.39 4.32 -18.48
N TRP A 148 -6.20 4.54 -19.03
CA TRP A 148 -4.97 3.90 -18.58
C TRP A 148 -4.44 4.50 -17.26
N ILE A 149 -4.68 5.79 -17.02
CA ILE A 149 -4.35 6.47 -15.75
C ILE A 149 -5.43 6.25 -14.69
N GLY A 150 -6.71 6.29 -15.06
CA GLY A 150 -7.81 5.97 -14.15
C GLY A 150 -7.72 4.52 -13.64
N GLY A 151 -7.29 3.60 -14.49
CA GLY A 151 -6.99 2.22 -14.09
C GLY A 151 -5.81 2.10 -13.12
N PHE A 152 -4.83 3.02 -13.14
CA PHE A 152 -3.71 3.02 -12.20
C PHE A 152 -4.15 3.45 -10.79
N VAL A 153 -4.89 4.55 -10.68
CA VAL A 153 -5.42 5.02 -9.38
C VAL A 153 -6.40 4.00 -8.80
N GLY A 154 -7.25 3.41 -9.64
CA GLY A 154 -8.17 2.35 -9.21
C GLY A 154 -7.47 1.13 -8.60
N LEU A 155 -6.28 0.75 -9.11
CA LEU A 155 -5.48 -0.32 -8.50
C LEU A 155 -4.94 0.06 -7.10
N PHE A 156 -4.60 1.33 -6.90
CA PHE A 156 -4.20 1.84 -5.59
C PHE A 156 -5.38 1.90 -4.62
N GLU A 157 -6.56 2.34 -5.08
CA GLU A 157 -7.79 2.36 -4.28
C GLU A 157 -8.20 0.95 -3.85
N GLU A 158 -8.10 -0.03 -4.74
CA GLU A 158 -8.37 -1.43 -4.43
C GLU A 158 -7.39 -1.97 -3.36
N ALA A 159 -6.09 -1.79 -3.57
CA ALA A 159 -5.08 -2.17 -2.58
C ALA A 159 -5.29 -1.46 -1.24
N THR A 160 -5.74 -0.21 -1.27
CA THR A 160 -6.05 0.60 -0.08
C THR A 160 -7.26 0.08 0.67
N ARG A 161 -8.31 -0.36 -0.04
CA ARG A 161 -9.49 -0.94 0.59
C ARG A 161 -9.12 -2.18 1.40
N GLU A 162 -8.35 -3.08 0.81
CA GLU A 162 -7.91 -4.28 1.53
C GLU A 162 -6.92 -3.94 2.66
N ALA A 163 -6.01 -2.98 2.44
CA ALA A 163 -5.11 -2.46 3.48
C ALA A 163 -5.86 -1.94 4.71
N LYS A 164 -6.98 -1.23 4.51
CA LYS A 164 -7.82 -0.72 5.61
C LYS A 164 -8.37 -1.86 6.47
N GLU A 165 -8.87 -2.92 5.85
CA GLU A 165 -9.36 -4.10 6.56
C GLU A 165 -8.22 -4.76 7.35
N GLU A 166 -7.04 -4.87 6.77
CA GLU A 166 -5.87 -5.47 7.41
C GLU A 166 -5.35 -4.66 8.59
N LEU A 167 -5.34 -3.34 8.44
CA LEU A 167 -5.03 -2.40 9.50
C LEU A 167 -6.01 -2.55 10.68
N GLN A 168 -7.30 -2.75 10.41
CA GLN A 168 -8.32 -2.77 11.45
C GLN A 168 -8.48 -4.12 12.14
N ILE A 169 -8.20 -5.23 11.44
CA ILE A 169 -8.49 -6.57 11.93
C ILE A 169 -7.19 -7.33 12.27
N PRO A 170 -6.40 -7.88 11.32
CA PRO A 170 -5.24 -8.69 11.65
C PRO A 170 -4.10 -7.90 12.30
N LEU A 171 -3.91 -6.62 11.93
CA LEU A 171 -2.90 -5.74 12.53
C LEU A 171 -3.38 -5.03 13.80
N HIS A 172 -4.60 -5.30 14.26
CA HIS A 172 -5.08 -4.75 15.52
C HIS A 172 -4.20 -5.24 16.70
N PRO A 173 -3.96 -4.42 17.74
CA PRO A 173 -3.15 -4.80 18.91
C PRO A 173 -3.56 -6.12 19.59
N GLU A 174 -4.86 -6.44 19.56
CA GLU A 174 -5.42 -7.70 20.09
C GLU A 174 -5.07 -8.93 19.24
N ASN A 175 -4.92 -8.76 17.91
CA ASN A 175 -4.69 -9.85 16.96
C ASN A 175 -3.23 -9.97 16.53
N ILE A 176 -2.41 -8.94 16.70
CA ILE A 176 -1.06 -8.90 16.12
C ILE A 176 -0.14 -10.02 16.61
N LYS A 177 -0.34 -10.49 17.84
CA LYS A 177 0.44 -11.60 18.43
C LYS A 177 0.11 -12.95 17.79
N ALA A 178 -1.06 -13.08 17.17
CA ALA A 178 -1.53 -14.27 16.51
C ALA A 178 -0.90 -14.46 15.11
N GLN A 179 -0.34 -13.40 14.53
CA GLN A 179 0.11 -13.38 13.14
C GLN A 179 1.32 -14.28 12.86
N HIS A 180 1.32 -14.89 11.68
CA HIS A 180 2.44 -15.68 11.19
C HIS A 180 3.50 -14.80 10.51
N ASN A 181 4.79 -15.12 10.70
CA ASN A 181 5.88 -14.30 10.17
C ASN A 181 5.96 -14.31 8.64
N TYR A 182 5.69 -15.45 7.99
CA TYR A 182 5.87 -15.60 6.54
C TYR A 182 4.95 -14.69 5.71
N PRO A 183 3.60 -14.70 5.87
CA PRO A 183 2.71 -13.81 5.12
C PRO A 183 3.05 -12.33 5.32
N LEU A 184 3.31 -11.92 6.57
CA LEU A 184 3.67 -10.55 6.90
C LEU A 184 4.97 -10.10 6.22
N ARG A 185 5.98 -10.99 6.11
CA ARG A 185 7.23 -10.69 5.39
C ARG A 185 7.03 -10.55 3.89
N GLN A 186 6.22 -11.40 3.28
CA GLN A 186 5.94 -11.33 1.84
C GLN A 186 5.25 -10.00 1.53
N LEU A 187 4.20 -9.68 2.28
CA LEU A 187 3.47 -8.43 2.14
C LEU A 187 4.37 -7.21 2.37
N LEU A 188 5.16 -7.20 3.45
CA LEU A 188 6.12 -6.13 3.73
C LEU A 188 7.15 -5.96 2.60
N THR A 189 7.58 -7.05 1.97
CA THR A 189 8.52 -6.99 0.85
C THR A 189 7.89 -6.30 -0.37
N LYS A 190 6.64 -6.64 -0.69
CA LYS A 190 5.89 -5.98 -1.77
C LYS A 190 5.67 -4.51 -1.49
N TYR A 191 5.31 -4.13 -0.27
CA TYR A 191 5.22 -2.72 0.11
C TYR A 191 6.54 -1.97 0.01
N LYS A 192 7.66 -2.59 0.39
CA LYS A 192 8.99 -1.99 0.23
C LYS A 192 9.35 -1.76 -1.24
N GLN A 193 8.98 -2.69 -2.12
CA GLN A 193 9.17 -2.52 -3.56
C GLN A 193 8.29 -1.37 -4.09
N LEU A 194 7.00 -1.39 -3.79
CA LEU A 194 6.02 -0.40 -4.23
C LEU A 194 6.41 1.01 -3.78
N LEU A 195 6.57 1.21 -2.48
CA LEU A 195 6.94 2.51 -1.92
C LEU A 195 8.38 2.90 -2.27
N GLY A 196 9.24 1.92 -2.54
CA GLY A 196 10.60 2.15 -3.04
C GLY A 196 10.62 2.77 -4.43
N MET A 197 9.75 2.29 -5.33
CA MET A 197 9.63 2.87 -6.68
C MET A 197 9.18 4.33 -6.65
N LEU A 198 8.30 4.68 -5.70
CA LEU A 198 7.78 6.04 -5.54
C LEU A 198 8.77 7.03 -4.91
N LYS A 199 9.82 6.54 -4.24
CA LYS A 199 10.87 7.41 -3.69
C LYS A 199 11.75 8.04 -4.77
N ASN A 200 11.78 7.47 -5.97
CA ASN A 200 12.50 8.08 -7.08
C ASN A 200 11.62 9.20 -7.68
N PRO A 201 12.03 10.48 -7.61
CA PRO A 201 11.22 11.58 -8.11
C PRO A 201 10.91 11.46 -9.60
N ALA A 202 11.81 10.88 -10.40
CA ALA A 202 11.56 10.66 -11.83
C ALA A 202 10.47 9.59 -12.06
N HIS A 203 10.42 8.55 -11.22
CA HIS A 203 9.36 7.55 -11.30
C HIS A 203 8.03 8.14 -10.82
N LEU A 204 8.05 8.90 -9.73
CA LEU A 204 6.87 9.57 -9.21
C LEU A 204 6.28 10.51 -10.28
N GLU A 205 7.10 11.38 -10.87
CA GLU A 205 6.69 12.26 -11.97
C GLU A 205 6.05 11.49 -13.13
N ARG A 206 6.63 10.35 -13.55
CA ARG A 206 6.05 9.52 -14.62
C ARG A 206 4.71 8.88 -14.24
N LEU A 207 4.55 8.52 -12.97
CA LEU A 207 3.34 7.88 -12.46
C LEU A 207 2.21 8.89 -12.20
N THR A 208 2.55 10.09 -11.73
CA THR A 208 1.58 11.08 -11.26
C THR A 208 1.45 12.32 -12.12
N GLY A 209 2.39 12.58 -13.02
CA GLY A 209 2.46 13.82 -13.81
C GLY A 209 1.32 14.02 -14.80
N LEU A 210 0.59 12.95 -15.11
CA LEU A 210 -0.59 12.98 -15.97
C LEU A 210 -1.91 12.85 -15.20
N LEU A 211 -1.86 12.77 -13.85
CA LEU A 211 -3.06 12.69 -13.03
C LEU A 211 -3.77 14.05 -13.00
N GLY A 212 -5.11 14.01 -13.09
CA GLY A 212 -5.93 15.16 -12.72
C GLY A 212 -5.78 15.49 -11.24
N VAL A 213 -6.22 16.69 -10.83
CA VAL A 213 -6.14 17.13 -9.43
C VAL A 213 -6.85 16.16 -8.49
N GLU A 214 -8.06 15.71 -8.86
CA GLU A 214 -8.85 14.75 -8.07
C GLU A 214 -8.16 13.38 -7.96
N ASP A 215 -7.65 12.86 -9.07
CA ASP A 215 -6.93 11.58 -9.11
C ASP A 215 -5.65 11.62 -8.28
N LYS A 216 -4.97 12.77 -8.26
CA LYS A 216 -3.77 12.99 -7.46
C LYS A 216 -4.10 12.98 -5.97
N ILE A 217 -5.19 13.62 -5.55
CA ILE A 217 -5.65 13.59 -4.15
C ILE A 217 -5.94 12.14 -3.73
N ARG A 218 -6.72 11.40 -4.53
CA ARG A 218 -7.06 10.00 -4.24
C ARG A 218 -5.83 9.10 -4.18
N PHE A 219 -4.86 9.34 -5.06
CA PHE A 219 -3.57 8.65 -5.04
C PHE A 219 -2.77 8.98 -3.76
N GLU A 220 -2.70 10.23 -3.35
CA GLU A 220 -2.01 10.65 -2.13
C GLU A 220 -2.66 10.03 -0.88
N GLU A 221 -3.99 10.06 -0.78
CA GLU A 221 -4.75 9.40 0.30
C GLU A 221 -4.48 7.90 0.35
N ALA A 222 -4.47 7.22 -0.81
CA ALA A 222 -4.11 5.81 -0.90
C ALA A 222 -2.69 5.56 -0.38
N LEU A 223 -1.71 6.40 -0.76
CA LEU A 223 -0.33 6.26 -0.29
C LEU A 223 -0.19 6.39 1.22
N GLU A 224 -0.94 7.28 1.86
CA GLU A 224 -0.90 7.43 3.31
C GLU A 224 -1.32 6.14 4.03
N VAL A 225 -2.40 5.51 3.56
CA VAL A 225 -2.88 4.23 4.11
C VAL A 225 -1.86 3.11 3.89
N LEU A 226 -1.35 2.94 2.66
CA LEU A 226 -0.37 1.89 2.35
C LEU A 226 0.96 2.12 3.11
N ALA A 227 1.34 3.37 3.34
CA ALA A 227 2.53 3.71 4.13
C ALA A 227 2.34 3.37 5.62
N ALA A 228 1.17 3.65 6.19
CA ALA A 228 0.82 3.28 7.55
C ALA A 228 0.85 1.76 7.75
N GLU A 229 0.27 1.01 6.81
CA GLU A 229 0.29 -0.45 6.84
C GLU A 229 1.71 -1.00 6.76
N ARG A 230 2.56 -0.49 5.86
CA ARG A 230 3.99 -0.89 5.80
C ARG A 230 4.69 -0.70 7.14
N GLU A 231 4.50 0.46 7.78
CA GLU A 231 5.16 0.73 9.08
C GLU A 231 4.69 -0.23 10.17
N LEU A 232 3.39 -0.50 10.24
CA LEU A 232 2.84 -1.46 11.19
C LEU A 232 3.30 -2.89 10.90
N LEU A 233 3.38 -3.30 9.63
CA LEU A 233 3.94 -4.58 9.21
C LEU A 233 5.42 -4.72 9.59
N ASP A 234 6.24 -3.68 9.41
CA ASP A 234 7.66 -3.73 9.77
C ASP A 234 7.85 -3.93 11.28
N VAL A 235 7.03 -3.27 12.10
CA VAL A 235 7.03 -3.47 13.55
C VAL A 235 6.49 -4.85 13.93
N ALA A 236 5.41 -5.29 13.30
CA ALA A 236 4.79 -6.59 13.52
C ALA A 236 5.77 -7.73 13.27
N VAL A 237 6.41 -7.76 12.09
CA VAL A 237 7.42 -8.77 11.70
C VAL A 237 8.58 -8.83 12.69
N ARG A 238 9.03 -7.67 13.20
CA ARG A 238 10.20 -7.57 14.08
C ARG A 238 9.92 -7.95 15.53
N LYS A 239 8.71 -7.67 16.03
CA LYS A 239 8.43 -7.71 17.48
C LYS A 239 7.27 -8.61 17.92
N PHE A 240 6.37 -8.99 17.01
CA PHE A 240 5.11 -9.64 17.38
C PHE A 240 4.83 -10.93 16.61
N ALA A 241 5.18 -10.97 15.33
CA ALA A 241 4.91 -12.11 14.47
C ALA A 241 5.63 -13.37 14.95
N GLN A 242 4.92 -14.49 14.92
CA GLN A 242 5.43 -15.77 15.42
C GLN A 242 5.90 -16.65 14.26
N THR A 243 6.95 -17.43 14.52
CA THR A 243 7.33 -18.56 13.68
C THR A 243 6.61 -19.78 14.22
N PHE A 244 5.71 -20.35 13.43
CA PHE A 244 5.07 -21.61 13.79
C PHE A 244 6.01 -22.75 13.36
N PRO A 245 6.00 -23.91 14.04
CA PRO A 245 6.84 -25.05 13.67
C PRO A 245 6.64 -25.41 12.19
N ASN A 246 7.77 -25.62 11.49
CA ASN A 246 7.94 -25.65 10.04
C ASN A 246 6.67 -25.83 9.20
N PHE A 247 6.25 -24.74 8.56
CA PHE A 247 5.65 -24.81 7.24
C PHE A 247 6.79 -25.08 6.25
N ASP A 248 7.14 -26.35 6.05
CA ASP A 248 7.95 -26.76 4.90
C ASP A 248 7.10 -26.58 3.64
N VAL A 249 6.96 -25.33 3.17
CA VAL A 249 6.58 -25.08 1.79
C VAL A 249 7.84 -25.37 0.99
N ALA A 250 7.86 -26.55 0.35
CA ALA A 250 8.94 -26.99 -0.51
C ALA A 250 9.42 -25.85 -1.43
N ALA A 251 10.73 -25.63 -1.41
CA ALA A 251 11.46 -24.73 -2.31
C ALA A 251 11.40 -25.17 -3.76
#